data_AF-A0A257KXN4-F1
#
_entry.id   AF-A0A257KXN4-F1
#
_cell.length_a   1.000
_cell.length_b   1.000
_cell.length_c   1.000
_cell.angle_alpha   90.00
_cell.angle_beta   90.00
_cell.angle_gamma   90.00
#
_symmetry.space_group_name_H-M   'P 1'
#
loop_
_entity.id
_entity.type
_entity.pdbx_description
1 polymer ?
#
loop_
_entity_poly.entity_id
_entity_poly.type
_entity_poly.pdbx_seq_one_letter_code
_entity_poly.pdbx_strand_id
1 'polypeptide(L)' 'MSDAYDYFRAHAVAAALKARRLPRGRIRDKQRTVARVYHLLAKKSAPGPDIQRLDDYRAARFANSPRAI' A
#
# COMPACT_ATOMS: atom_id res chain seq x y z
N MET A 1 14.18 6.18 -8.35
CA MET A 1 13.26 6.93 -7.47
C MET A 1 11.83 6.58 -7.89
N SER A 2 11.12 5.78 -7.11
CA SER A 2 9.69 5.55 -7.38
C SER A 2 8.90 6.64 -6.69
N ASP A 3 8.65 7.74 -7.40
CA ASP A 3 7.90 8.91 -6.94
C ASP A 3 6.62 8.53 -6.16
N ALA A 4 5.91 7.52 -6.65
CA ALA A 4 4.72 6.97 -5.98
C ALA A 4 5.00 6.40 -4.56
N TYR A 5 6.11 5.66 -4.37
CA TYR A 5 6.47 5.14 -3.04
C TYR A 5 6.70 6.27 -2.05
N ASP A 6 7.54 7.25 -2.43
CA ASP A 6 7.92 8.35 -1.55
C ASP A 6 6.70 9.21 -1.22
N TYR A 7 5.85 9.47 -2.22
CA TYR A 7 4.57 10.17 -2.04
C TYR A 7 3.65 9.44 -1.05
N PHE A 8 3.42 8.14 -1.25
CA PHE A 8 2.52 7.37 -0.40
C PHE A 8 3.07 7.22 1.03
N ARG A 9 4.39 6.99 1.16
CA ARG A 9 5.07 6.95 2.46
C ARG A 9 4.88 8.29 3.17
N ALA A 10 5.17 9.41 2.51
CA ALA A 10 5.07 10.74 3.12
C ALA A 10 3.66 11.00 3.68
N HIS A 11 2.61 10.67 2.90
CA HIS A 11 1.22 10.81 3.33
C HIS A 11 0.84 9.87 4.47
N ALA A 12 1.30 8.63 4.45
CA ALA A 12 1.07 7.67 5.53
C ALA A 12 1.60 8.20 6.87
N VAL A 13 2.82 8.74 6.86
CA VAL A 13 3.46 9.27 8.06
C VAL A 13 2.81 10.57 8.53
N ALA A 14 2.47 11.48 7.61
CA ALA A 14 1.75 12.70 7.96
C ALA A 14 0.41 12.39 8.64
N ALA A 15 -0.38 11.48 8.08
CA ALA A 15 -1.66 11.06 8.65
C ALA A 15 -1.48 10.35 10.01
N ALA A 16 -0.46 9.51 10.16
CA ALA A 16 -0.15 8.84 11.42
C ALA A 16 0.23 9.85 12.52
N LEU A 17 1.08 10.84 12.21
CA LEU A 17 1.45 11.90 13.14
C LEU A 17 0.24 12.76 13.52
N LYS A 18 -0.63 13.11 12.55
CA LYS A 18 -1.88 13.83 12.80
C LYS A 18 -2.80 13.03 13.74
N ALA A 19 -2.94 11.72 13.53
CA ALA A 19 -3.73 10.86 14.41
C ALA A 19 -3.19 10.79 15.84
N ARG A 20 -1.87 10.85 16.04
CA ARG A 20 -1.24 10.83 17.37
C ARG A 20 -1.52 12.10 18.18
N ARG A 21 -1.74 13.22 17.51
CA ARG A 21 -2.02 14.52 18.13
C ARG A 21 -3.51 14.74 18.44
N LEU A 22 -4.39 13.88 17.93
CA LEU A 22 -5.83 14.01 18.12
C LEU A 22 -6.31 13.24 19.35
N PRO A 23 -7.32 13.76 20.08
CA PRO A 23 -8.01 12.99 21.13
C PRO A 23 -8.74 11.78 20.53
N ARG A 24 -9.17 10.86 21.38
CA ARG A 24 -9.98 9.71 20.96
C ARG A 24 -11.27 10.20 20.29
N GLY A 25 -11.59 9.67 19.12
CA GLY A 25 -12.79 10.04 18.37
C GLY A 25 -12.68 9.79 16.87
N ARG A 26 -13.80 10.02 16.16
CA ARG A 26 -13.94 9.69 14.73
C ARG A 26 -12.86 10.29 13.83
N ILE A 27 -12.38 11.51 14.12
CA ILE A 27 -11.36 12.18 13.31
C ILE A 27 -10.01 11.45 13.44
N ARG A 28 -9.64 11.02 14.65
CA ARG A 28 -8.44 10.22 14.88
C ARG A 28 -8.50 8.89 14.14
N ASP A 29 -9.66 8.24 14.15
CA ASP A 29 -9.83 6.94 13.48
C ASP A 29 -9.80 7.06 11.96
N LYS A 30 -10.35 8.16 11.40
CA LYS A 30 -10.18 8.49 9.97
C LYS A 30 -8.70 8.67 9.62
N GLN A 31 -7.94 9.44 10.41
CA GLN A 31 -6.51 9.65 10.15
C GLN A 31 -5.69 8.36 10.27
N ARG A 32 -6.05 7.46 11.20
CA ARG A 32 -5.46 6.11 11.28
C ARG A 32 -5.76 5.26 10.05
N THR A 33 -6.98 5.34 9.53
CA THR A 33 -7.40 4.62 8.33
C THR A 33 -6.63 5.13 7.12
N VAL A 34 -6.53 6.45 6.95
CA VAL A 34 -5.72 7.09 5.91
C VAL A 34 -4.27 6.62 6.01
N ALA A 35 -3.67 6.68 7.20
CA ALA A 35 -2.30 6.22 7.42
C ALA A 35 -2.08 4.77 6.99
N ARG A 36 -3.02 3.87 7.32
CA ARG A 36 -2.96 2.45 6.93
C ARG A 36 -3.07 2.25 5.42
N VAL A 37 -4.02 2.92 4.76
CA VAL A 37 -4.21 2.81 3.30
C VAL A 37 -2.96 3.28 2.56
N TYR A 38 -2.44 4.46 2.90
CA TYR A 38 -1.24 4.99 2.27
C TYR A 38 0.00 4.14 2.56
N HIS A 39 0.12 3.56 3.74
CA HIS A 39 1.22 2.63 4.03
C HIS A 39 1.16 1.36 3.16
N LEU A 40 -0.04 0.81 2.94
CA LEU A 40 -0.22 -0.33 2.05
C LEU A 40 0.10 0.00 0.59
N LEU A 41 -0.30 1.19 0.12
CA LEU A 41 0.03 1.67 -1.22
C LEU A 41 1.53 1.89 -1.39
N ALA A 42 2.19 2.46 -0.38
CA ALA A 42 3.64 2.58 -0.35
C ALA A 42 4.28 1.19 -0.45
N LYS A 43 3.86 0.21 0.36
CA LYS A 43 4.39 -1.16 0.28
C LYS A 43 4.27 -1.76 -1.12
N LYS A 44 3.14 -1.56 -1.81
CA LYS A 44 2.94 -2.03 -3.19
C LYS A 44 3.76 -1.28 -4.24
N SER A 45 4.16 -0.05 -3.95
CA SER A 45 4.94 0.79 -4.86
C SER A 45 6.43 0.76 -4.55
N ALA A 46 6.82 0.06 -3.47
CA ALA A 46 8.20 -0.04 -3.05
C ALA A 46 9.00 -0.83 -4.10
N PRO A 47 10.15 -0.31 -4.55
CA PRO A 47 11.05 -1.07 -5.40
C PRO A 47 11.65 -2.20 -4.54
N GLY A 48 11.15 -3.41 -4.72
CA GLY A 48 11.55 -4.59 -3.95
C GLY A 48 10.95 -5.89 -4.49
N PRO A 49 11.42 -7.06 -4.00
CA PRO A 49 11.08 -8.37 -4.57
C PRO A 49 9.58 -8.73 -4.48
N ASP A 50 8.78 -7.98 -3.72
CA ASP A 50 7.34 -8.21 -3.55
C ASP A 50 6.54 -7.94 -4.86
N ILE A 51 7.00 -7.00 -5.70
CA ILE A 51 6.39 -6.76 -7.02
C ILE A 51 6.78 -7.88 -7.98
N GLN A 52 8.06 -8.26 -8.00
CA GLN A 52 8.56 -9.39 -8.79
C GLN A 52 7.78 -10.67 -8.46
N ARG A 53 7.60 -10.97 -7.17
CA ARG A 53 6.89 -12.15 -6.68
C ARG A 53 5.40 -12.12 -7.01
N LEU A 54 4.78 -10.93 -7.05
CA LEU A 54 3.39 -10.76 -7.45
C LEU A 54 3.20 -10.96 -8.96
N ASP A 55 4.14 -10.48 -9.76
CA ASP A 55 4.15 -10.69 -11.21
C ASP A 55 4.44 -12.16 -11.55
N ASP A 56 5.38 -12.80 -10.84
CA ASP A 56 5.64 -14.23 -10.95
C ASP A 56 4.39 -15.05 -10.59
N TYR A 57 3.68 -14.67 -9.52
CA TYR A 57 2.44 -15.34 -9.11
C TYR A 57 1.31 -15.14 -10.12
N ARG A 58 1.18 -13.93 -10.71
CA ARG A 58 0.22 -13.65 -11.79
C ARG A 58 0.57 -14.45 -13.04
N ALA A 59 1.83 -14.46 -13.45
CA ALA A 59 2.31 -15.21 -14.60
C ALA A 59 2.05 -16.72 -14.43
N ALA A 60 2.35 -17.27 -13.25
CA ALA A 60 2.04 -18.67 -12.91
C ALA A 60 0.53 -18.96 -12.96
N ARG A 61 -0.32 -18.04 -12.50
CA ARG A 61 -1.79 -18.19 -12.55
C ARG A 61 -2.35 -18.14 -13.98
N PHE A 62 -1.78 -17.32 -14.86
CA PHE A 62 -2.15 -17.29 -16.27
C PHE A 62 -1.67 -18.53 -17.03
N ALA A 63 -0.48 -19.05 -16.69
CA ALA A 63 0.03 -20.30 -17.26
C ALA A 63 -0.76 -21.54 -16.81
N ASN A 64 -1.36 -21.51 -15.61
CA ASN A 64 -2.15 -22.60 -15.05
C ASN A 64 -3.68 -22.44 -15.24
N SER A 65 -4.13 -21.45 -16.03
CA SER A 65 -5.49 -21.47 -16.56
C SER A 65 -5.51 -22.37 -17.79
N PRO A 66 -6.16 -23.55 -17.76
CA PRO A 66 -6.43 -24.28 -18.98
C PRO A 66 -7.23 -23.33 -19.87
N ARG A 67 -6.66 -22.93 -21.01
CA ARG A 67 -7.40 -22.25 -22.07
C ARG A 67 -8.64 -23.09 -22.33
N ALA A 68 -9.80 -22.54 -21.97
CA ALA A 68 -11.02 -22.92 -22.64
C ALA A 68 -10.86 -22.43 -24.08
N ILE A 69 -11.06 -23.38 -25.00
CA ILE A 69 -11.07 -23.30 -26.46
C ILE A 69 -9.70 -23.49 -27.11
#